data_AF-A0A843I595-F1
#
_entry.id   AF-A0A843I595-F1
#
_cell.length_a   1.000
_cell.length_b   1.000
_cell.length_c   1.000
_cell.angle_alpha   90.00
_cell.angle_beta   90.00
_cell.angle_gamma   90.00
#
_symmetry.space_group_name_H-M   'P 1'
#
loop_
_entity.id
_entity.type
_entity.pdbx_description
1 polymer ?
#
loop_
_entity_poly.entity_id
_entity_poly.type
_entity_poly.pdbx_seq_one_letter_code
_entity_poly.pdbx_strand_id
1 'polypeptide(L)' 'MKLLRLTKFGDIVIHERKGRYYVYTLETIYDVVKETYVTPLDNFVDNKKGSIPHFL' A
#
# COMPACT_ATOMS: atom_id res chain seq x y z
N MET A 1 25.23 7.34 16.34
CA MET A 1 24.22 7.74 15.33
C MET A 1 23.04 6.78 15.41
N LYS A 2 21.87 7.28 15.81
CA LYS A 2 20.65 6.48 15.95
C LYS A 2 20.02 6.41 14.55
N LEU A 3 20.20 5.29 13.84
CA LEU A 3 19.39 5.00 12.65
C LEU A 3 17.95 4.87 13.12
N LEU A 4 17.19 5.97 13.05
CA LEU A 4 15.75 5.91 13.10
C LEU A 4 15.32 5.11 11.86
N ARG A 5 15.08 3.82 12.06
CA ARG A 5 14.26 3.00 11.17
C ARG A 5 12.89 3.67 11.09
N LEU A 6 12.74 4.61 10.16
CA LEU A 6 11.45 5.03 9.65
C LEU A 6 11.04 3.98 8.61
N THR A 7 10.75 2.76 9.05
CA THR A 7 9.89 1.86 8.27
C THR A 7 8.51 2.50 8.28
N LYS A 8 8.28 3.42 7.36
CA LYS A 8 6.99 4.06 7.13
C LYS A 8 6.17 3.09 6.29
N PHE A 9 5.69 2.01 6.92
CA PHE A 9 4.63 1.19 6.32
C PHE A 9 3.36 2.05 6.30
N GLY A 10 2.77 2.26 5.12
CA GLY A 10 1.42 2.84 5.06
C GLY A 10 1.13 3.83 3.95
N ASP A 11 2.11 4.19 3.10
CA ASP A 11 1.80 4.99 1.91
C ASP A 11 1.22 4.06 0.84
N ILE A 12 0.00 4.36 0.40
CA ILE A 12 -0.72 3.63 -0.64
C ILE A 12 -0.63 4.42 -1.94
N VAL A 13 -0.26 3.74 -3.03
CA VAL A 13 -0.30 4.29 -4.38
C VAL A 13 -1.40 3.59 -5.17
N ILE A 14 -2.10 4.37 -6.00
CA ILE A 14 -3.13 3.86 -6.90
C ILE A 14 -2.64 4.08 -8.33
N HIS A 15 -2.60 3.00 -9.11
CA HIS A 15 -2.28 3.03 -10.53
C HIS A 15 -3.54 2.79 -11.37
N GLU A 16 -3.76 3.62 -12.37
CA GLU A 16 -4.80 3.41 -13.39
C GLU A 16 -4.21 2.61 -14.56
N ARG A 17 -4.89 1.52 -14.95
CA ARG A 17 -4.54 0.70 -16.11
C ARG A 17 -5.79 0.28 -16.84
N LYS A 18 -5.95 0.72 -18.09
CA LYS A 18 -7.10 0.40 -18.95
C LYS A 18 -8.45 0.73 -18.27
N GLY A 19 -8.55 1.87 -17.58
CA GLY A 19 -9.76 2.27 -16.87
C GLY A 19 -10.06 1.51 -15.58
N ARG A 20 -9.10 0.70 -15.08
CA ARG A 20 -9.19 0.03 -13.77
C ARG A 20 -8.12 0.55 -12.83
N TYR A 21 -8.47 0.67 -11.55
CA TYR A 21 -7.56 1.16 -10.52
C TYR A 21 -7.03 0.01 -9.67
N TYR A 22 -5.74 0.06 -9.36
CA TYR A 22 -5.02 -0.99 -8.65
C TYR A 22 -4.24 -0.39 -7.49
N VAL A 23 -4.30 -1.04 -6.33
CA VAL A 23 -3.73 -0.58 -5.06
C VAL A 23 -2.38 -1.22 -4.84
N TYR A 24 -1.40 -0.41 -4.49
CA TYR A 24 -0.04 -0.82 -4.16
C TYR A 24 0.39 -0.22 -2.82
N THR A 25 1.19 -0.96 -2.06
CA THR A 25 1.88 -0.43 -0.88
C THR A 25 3.29 0.00 -1.24
N LEU A 26 3.72 1.13 -0.69
CA LEU A 26 5.10 1.57 -0.73
C LEU A 26 5.83 1.13 0.52
N GLU A 27 6.96 0.46 0.33
CA GLU A 27 7.88 0.06 1.38
C GLU A 27 9.24 0.67 1.09
N THR A 28 9.82 1.38 2.06
CA THR A 28 11.20 1.87 1.95
C THR A 28 12.12 0.91 2.70
N ILE A 29 12.97 0.19 1.97
CA ILE A 29 13.92 -0.78 2.51
C ILE A 29 15.32 -0.31 2.11
N TYR A 30 16.16 0.02 3.09
CA TYR A 30 17.53 0.51 2.87
C TYR A 30 17.62 1.65 1.83
N ASP A 31 16.74 2.65 1.97
CA ASP A 31 16.66 3.83 1.07
C ASP A 31 16.14 3.53 -0.35
N VAL A 32 15.71 2.29 -0.61
CA VAL A 32 15.06 1.88 -1.86
C VAL A 32 13.56 1.83 -1.64
N VAL A 33 12.81 2.57 -2.46
CA VAL A 33 11.35 2.52 -2.50
C VAL A 33 10.92 1.33 -3.37
N LYS A 34 10.10 0.45 -2.79
CA LYS A 34 9.51 -0.70 -3.47
C LYS A 34 8.00 -0.60 -3.46
N GLU A 35 7.40 -0.77 -4.63
CA GLU A 35 5.95 -0.91 -4.81
C GLU A 35 5.56 -2.39 -4.80
N THR A 36 4.59 -2.75 -3.94
CA THR A 36 4.04 -4.11 -3.88
C THR A 36 2.57 -4.07 -4.23
N TYR A 37 2.16 -4.88 -5.21
CA TYR A 37 0.75 -5.01 -5.59
C TYR A 37 -0.06 -5.62 -4.44
N VAL A 38 -1.18 -5.00 -4.11
CA VAL A 38 -2.10 -5.48 -3.09
C VAL A 38 -3.32 -6.11 -3.74
N THR A 39 -4.15 -5.30 -4.41
CA THR A 39 -5.47 -5.72 -4.90
C THR A 39 -6.07 -4.65 -5.84
N PRO A 40 -7.11 -4.96 -6.62
CA PRO A 40 -7.90 -3.96 -7.34
C PRO A 40 -8.64 -3.01 -6.37
N LEU A 41 -8.81 -1.74 -6.75
CA LEU A 41 -9.36 -0.70 -5.86
C LEU A 41 -10.81 -0.98 -5.45
N ASP A 42 -11.64 -1.51 -6.35
CA ASP A 42 -13.01 -1.95 -6.09
C ASP A 42 -13.06 -2.96 -4.96
N ASN A 43 -12.22 -3.99 -5.03
CA ASN A 43 -12.11 -4.99 -3.97
C ASN A 43 -11.53 -4.41 -2.67
N PHE A 44 -10.62 -3.43 -2.77
CA PHE A 44 -10.08 -2.75 -1.59
C PHE A 44 -11.12 -1.92 -0.83
N VAL A 45 -12.00 -1.22 -1.56
CA VAL A 45 -13.05 -0.37 -0.97
C VAL A 45 -14.20 -1.20 -0.42
N ASP A 46 -14.59 -2.27 -1.09
CA ASP A 46 -15.67 -3.15 -0.62
C ASP A 46 -15.32 -3.83 0.70
N ASN A 47 -14.06 -4.25 0.89
CA ASN A 47 -13.58 -4.75 2.18
C ASN A 47 -13.62 -3.69 3.31
N LYS A 48 -13.60 -2.40 2.98
CA LYS A 48 -13.72 -1.31 3.97
C LYS A 48 -15.17 -1.03 4.38
N LYS A 49 -16.16 -1.58 3.69
CA LYS A 49 -17.58 -1.52 4.07
C LYS A 49 -17.88 -2.55 5.16
N GLY A 50 -17.24 -2.42 6.33
CA GLY A 50 -17.60 -3.20 7.52
C GLY A 50 -16.44 -3.73 8.38
N SER A 51 -15.18 -3.62 7.98
CA SER A 51 -14.04 -3.96 8.83
C SER A 51 -12.78 -3.23 8.38
N ILE A 52 -12.03 -2.68 9.35
CA ILE A 52 -10.73 -2.06 9.10
C ILE A 52 -9.77 -3.21 8.78
N PRO A 53 -9.07 -3.23 7.62
CA PRO A 53 -8.08 -4.25 7.37
C PRO A 53 -6.97 -4.13 8.42
N HIS A 54 -6.89 -5.14 9.29
CA HIS A 54 -5.72 -5.39 10.12
C HIS A 54 -4.63 -5.90 9.19
N PHE A 55 -3.76 -5.00 8.73
CA PHE A 55 -2.49 -5.38 8.13
C PHE A 55 -1.59 -5.88 9.27
N LEU A 56 -1.75 -7.15 9.62
CA LEU A 56 -0.84 -7.91 10.48
C LEU A 56 0.11 -8.73 9.61
#